data_AF-A0A645IZG2-F1
#
_entry.id   AF-A0A645IZG2-F1
#
_cell.length_a   1.000
_cell.length_b   1.000
_cell.length_c   1.000
_cell.angle_alpha   90.00
_cell.angle_beta   90.00
_cell.angle_gamma   90.00
#
_symmetry.space_group_name_H-M   'P 1'
#
loop_
_entity.id
_entity.type
_entity.pdbx_description
1 polymer ?
#
loop_
_entity_poly.entity_id
_entity_poly.type
_entity_poly.pdbx_seq_one_letter_code
_entity_poly.pdbx_strand_id
1 'polypeptide(L)'
;MYRVALNTAITLFRKKTKSPQTDELQDFHYKDFMEDDEERQQQISTLYKVIKMLPNVERAIVTMYLDDLPYRDIAENLGITEVNARVKMNRLKKTLKELMEKHA
;
A
#
# COMPACT_ATOMS: atom_id res chain seq x y z
N MET A 1 -9.40 11.04 -6.54
CA MET A 1 -10.07 10.37 -5.39
C MET A 1 -9.05 9.88 -4.35
N TYR A 2 -7.93 9.23 -4.72
CA TYR A 2 -6.90 8.77 -3.76
C TYR A 2 -6.14 9.91 -3.06
N ARG A 3 -5.84 11.01 -3.76
CA ARG A 3 -5.24 12.22 -3.16
C ARG A 3 -6.09 12.82 -2.03
N VAL A 4 -7.42 12.74 -2.14
CA VAL A 4 -8.32 13.26 -1.09
C VAL A 4 -8.27 12.35 0.13
N ALA A 5 -8.30 11.03 -0.06
CA ALA A 5 -8.20 10.07 1.04
C ALA A 5 -6.83 10.14 1.75
N LEU A 6 -5.73 10.23 0.99
CA LEU A 6 -4.36 10.32 1.55
C LEU A 6 -4.13 11.66 2.25
N ASN A 7 -4.54 12.78 1.64
CA ASN A 7 -4.45 14.08 2.30
C ASN A 7 -5.35 14.16 3.54
N THR A 8 -6.50 13.46 3.53
CA THR A 8 -7.37 13.36 4.71
C THR A 8 -6.69 12.54 5.81
N ALA A 9 -6.12 11.38 5.49
CA ALA A 9 -5.38 10.55 6.44
C ALA A 9 -4.19 11.31 7.06
N ILE A 10 -3.42 12.02 6.23
CA ILE A 10 -2.30 12.87 6.69
C ILE A 10 -2.80 14.04 7.56
N THR A 11 -3.92 14.67 7.18
CA THR A 11 -4.50 15.80 7.93
C THR A 11 -5.03 15.35 9.29
N LEU A 12 -5.72 14.20 9.36
CA LEU A 12 -6.21 13.60 10.61
C LEU A 12 -5.05 13.24 11.54
N PHE A 13 -3.99 12.63 10.99
CA PHE A 13 -2.79 12.29 11.75
C PHE A 13 -2.12 13.53 12.33
N ARG A 14 -1.97 14.61 11.54
CA ARG A 14 -1.34 15.86 11.98
C ARG A 14 -2.17 16.66 13.00
N LYS A 15 -3.50 16.51 13.00
CA LYS A 15 -4.40 17.11 14.01
C LYS A 15 -4.29 16.40 15.36
N LYS A 16 -4.13 15.07 15.36
CA LYS A 16 -3.94 14.25 16.56
C LYS A 16 -2.67 14.64 17.34
N THR A 17 -1.62 15.06 16.63
CA THR A 17 -0.35 15.51 17.25
C THR A 17 -0.40 16.94 17.80
N LYS A 18 -1.44 17.74 17.50
CA LYS A 18 -1.53 19.16 17.86
C LYS A 18 -2.57 19.49 18.95
N SER A 19 -3.35 18.52 19.42
CA SER A 19 -4.30 18.75 20.53
C SER A 19 -3.65 18.40 21.86
N PRO A 20 -3.79 19.21 22.93
CA PRO A 20 -3.38 18.80 24.25
C PRO A 20 -4.23 17.60 24.69
N GLN A 21 -3.60 16.65 25.40
CA GLN A 21 -4.27 15.52 26.01
C GLN A 21 -5.26 16.02 27.07
N THR A 22 -6.54 15.90 26.79
CA THR A 22 -7.58 15.88 27.82
C THR A 22 -8.02 14.43 27.98
N ASP A 23 -7.62 13.85 29.11
CA ASP A 23 -8.18 12.62 29.63
C ASP A 23 -9.63 12.87 30.05
N GLU A 24 -10.59 12.32 29.31
CA GLU A 24 -11.91 12.00 29.86
C GLU A 24 -12.36 10.62 29.34
N LEU A 25 -12.50 9.73 30.31
CA LEU A 25 -12.96 8.35 30.27
C LEU A 25 -14.07 8.06 29.24
N GLN A 26 -13.80 7.12 28.33
CA GLN A 26 -14.81 6.15 27.87
C GLN A 26 -14.14 4.86 27.38
N ASP A 27 -14.10 3.91 28.30
CA ASP A 27 -13.34 2.65 28.31
C ASP A 27 -14.01 1.52 27.49
N PHE A 28 -14.59 1.81 26.32
CA PHE A 28 -15.37 0.80 25.57
C PHE A 28 -15.15 0.71 24.05
N HIS A 29 -14.18 1.43 23.48
CA HIS A 29 -13.92 1.37 22.03
C HIS A 29 -12.44 1.21 21.64
N TYR A 30 -11.53 0.93 22.58
CA TYR A 30 -10.10 0.87 22.25
C TYR A 30 -9.63 -0.50 21.74
N LYS A 31 -10.45 -1.55 21.86
CA LYS A 31 -10.03 -2.93 21.53
C LYS A 31 -10.13 -3.26 20.04
N ASP A 32 -11.17 -2.80 19.34
CA ASP A 32 -11.36 -3.08 17.90
C ASP A 32 -10.37 -2.33 17.00
N PHE A 33 -9.90 -1.14 17.41
CA PHE A 33 -8.97 -0.34 16.58
C PHE A 33 -7.53 -0.85 16.61
N MET A 34 -7.10 -1.54 17.68
CA MET A 34 -5.72 -2.02 17.81
C MET A 34 -5.49 -3.32 17.03
N GLU A 35 -6.48 -4.21 17.01
CA GLU A 35 -6.39 -5.53 16.34
C GLU A 35 -6.36 -5.37 14.81
N ASP A 36 -7.18 -4.45 14.27
CA ASP A 36 -7.19 -4.10 12.83
C ASP A 36 -5.87 -3.43 12.40
N ASP A 37 -5.24 -2.64 13.27
CA ASP A 37 -3.94 -2.02 13.00
C ASP A 37 -2.80 -3.06 12.96
N GLU A 38 -2.80 -4.05 13.86
CA GLU A 38 -1.78 -5.11 13.88
C GLU A 38 -1.91 -6.05 12.67
N GLU A 39 -3.11 -6.51 12.34
CA GLU A 39 -3.35 -7.37 11.20
C GLU A 39 -2.99 -6.65 9.88
N ARG A 40 -3.41 -5.38 9.75
CA ARG A 40 -3.06 -4.55 8.61
C ARG A 40 -1.54 -4.34 8.50
N GLN A 41 -0.86 -4.08 9.61
CA GLN A 41 0.59 -3.91 9.62
C GLN A 41 1.31 -5.19 9.22
N GLN A 42 0.80 -6.35 9.63
CA GLN A 42 1.29 -7.67 9.22
C GLN A 42 1.10 -7.88 7.71
N GLN A 43 -0.08 -7.60 7.17
CA GLN A 43 -0.36 -7.70 5.73
C GLN A 43 0.54 -6.78 4.90
N ILE A 44 0.77 -5.54 5.35
CA ILE A 44 1.69 -4.58 4.71
C ILE A 44 3.13 -5.13 4.74
N SER A 45 3.58 -5.65 5.88
CA SER A 45 4.91 -6.26 6.02
C SER A 45 5.10 -7.44 5.07
N THR A 46 4.10 -8.32 4.98
CA THR A 46 4.10 -9.47 4.06
C THR A 46 4.12 -9.01 2.60
N LEU A 47 3.32 -8.01 2.23
CA LEU A 47 3.34 -7.44 0.87
C LEU A 47 4.74 -6.94 0.49
N TYR A 48 5.41 -6.17 1.37
CA TYR A 48 6.77 -5.70 1.09
C TYR A 48 7.79 -6.84 0.99
N LYS A 49 7.66 -7.90 1.78
CA LYS A 49 8.51 -9.11 1.65
C LYS A 49 8.30 -9.78 0.30
N VAL A 50 7.06 -9.96 -0.11
CA VAL A 50 6.70 -10.57 -1.40
C VAL A 50 7.20 -9.72 -2.57
N ILE A 51 7.03 -8.40 -2.54
CA ILE A 51 7.54 -7.49 -3.57
C ILE A 51 9.07 -7.61 -3.73
N LYS A 52 9.80 -7.80 -2.63
CA LYS A 52 11.26 -8.02 -2.68
C LYS A 52 11.67 -9.32 -3.37
N MET A 53 10.81 -10.34 -3.37
CA MET A 53 11.05 -11.62 -4.05
C MET A 53 10.80 -11.55 -5.57
N LEU A 54 10.14 -10.49 -6.05
CA LEU A 54 9.88 -10.32 -7.47
C LEU A 54 11.17 -10.07 -8.27
N PRO A 55 11.24 -10.56 -9.53
CA PRO A 55 12.27 -10.16 -10.49
C PRO A 55 12.41 -8.65 -10.60
N ASN A 56 13.62 -8.16 -10.92
CA ASN A 56 13.94 -6.73 -10.92
C ASN A 56 12.95 -5.87 -11.74
N VAL A 57 12.58 -6.32 -12.94
CA VAL A 57 11.63 -5.60 -13.81
C VAL A 57 10.23 -5.56 -13.20
N GLU A 58 9.78 -6.67 -12.64
CA GLU A 58 8.46 -6.80 -12.04
C GLU A 58 8.34 -5.97 -10.77
N ARG A 59 9.38 -6.00 -9.93
CA ARG A 59 9.51 -5.15 -8.76
C ARG A 59 9.44 -3.67 -9.15
N ALA A 60 10.15 -3.26 -10.20
CA ALA A 60 10.12 -1.87 -10.69
C ALA A 60 8.71 -1.45 -11.14
N ILE A 61 7.99 -2.30 -11.87
CA ILE A 61 6.60 -2.04 -12.28
C ILE A 61 5.70 -1.85 -11.05
N VAL A 62 5.80 -2.73 -10.04
CA VAL A 62 4.99 -2.62 -8.83
C VAL A 62 5.33 -1.36 -8.05
N THR A 63 6.62 -1.07 -7.84
CA THR A 63 7.06 0.15 -7.13
C THR A 63 6.51 1.40 -7.79
N MET A 64 6.72 1.57 -9.10
CA MET A 64 6.23 2.76 -9.82
C MET A 64 4.70 2.87 -9.82
N TYR A 65 3.99 1.74 -9.85
CA TYR A 65 2.54 1.74 -9.72
C TYR A 65 2.07 2.16 -8.32
N LEU A 66 2.77 1.73 -7.26
CA LEU A 66 2.48 2.16 -5.89
C LEU A 66 2.77 3.66 -5.68
N ASP A 67 3.73 4.19 -6.42
CA ASP A 67 4.03 5.63 -6.50
C ASP A 67 3.01 6.41 -7.36
N ASP A 68 1.93 5.75 -7.82
CA ASP A 68 0.82 6.33 -8.61
C ASP A 68 1.27 6.91 -9.97
N LEU A 69 2.35 6.37 -10.55
CA LEU A 69 2.76 6.73 -11.91
C LEU A 69 1.76 6.17 -12.93
N PRO A 70 1.41 6.95 -13.98
CA PRO A 70 0.61 6.42 -15.07
C PRO A 70 1.41 5.36 -15.85
N TYR A 71 0.70 4.36 -16.39
CA TYR A 71 1.34 3.26 -17.13
C TYR A 71 2.18 3.72 -18.32
N ARG A 72 1.87 4.88 -18.90
CA ARG A 72 2.68 5.52 -19.95
C ARG A 72 4.10 5.82 -19.44
N ASP A 73 4.23 6.46 -18.28
CA ASP A 73 5.52 6.84 -17.69
C ASP A 73 6.27 5.59 -17.20
N ILE A 74 5.55 4.60 -16.64
CA ILE A 74 6.14 3.29 -16.29
C ILE A 74 6.74 2.62 -17.52
N ALA A 75 6.02 2.66 -18.65
CA ALA A 75 6.46 2.05 -19.89
C ALA A 75 7.68 2.77 -20.48
N GLU A 76 7.69 4.11 -20.46
CA GLU A 76 8.80 4.93 -20.90
C GLU A 76 10.07 4.67 -20.06
N ASN A 77 9.94 4.67 -18.72
CA ASN A 77 11.06 4.42 -17.80
C ASN A 77 11.65 3.02 -17.95
N LEU A 78 10.86 2.03 -18.37
CA LEU A 78 11.28 0.64 -18.52
C LEU A 78 11.59 0.23 -19.96
N GLY A 79 11.43 1.14 -20.94
CA GLY A 79 11.64 0.85 -22.35
C GLY A 79 10.69 -0.23 -22.92
N ILE A 80 9.47 -0.33 -22.39
CA ILE A 80 8.44 -1.26 -22.84
C ILE A 80 7.23 -0.51 -23.40
N THR A 81 6.25 -1.23 -23.96
CA THR A 81 4.98 -0.61 -24.37
C THR A 81 4.03 -0.45 -23.18
N GLU A 82 3.18 0.57 -23.22
CA GLU A 82 2.16 0.80 -22.18
C GLU A 82 1.21 -0.40 -22.01
N VAL A 83 0.85 -1.06 -23.13
CA VAL A 83 0.04 -2.29 -23.10
C VAL A 83 0.78 -3.40 -22.35
N ASN A 84 2.08 -3.58 -22.59
CA ASN A 84 2.87 -4.58 -21.88
C ASN A 84 2.96 -4.26 -20.38
N ALA A 85 3.15 -2.99 -20.00
CA ALA A 85 3.14 -2.56 -18.60
C ALA A 85 1.81 -2.91 -17.90
N ARG A 86 0.66 -2.63 -18.53
CA ARG A 86 -0.67 -3.00 -17.99
C ARG A 86 -0.87 -4.50 -17.87
N VAL A 87 -0.49 -5.27 -18.90
CA VAL A 87 -0.62 -6.75 -18.89
C VAL A 87 0.25 -7.36 -17.79
N LYS A 88 1.51 -6.91 -17.67
CA LYS A 88 2.41 -7.34 -16.60
C LYS A 88 1.84 -6.97 -15.24
N MET A 89 1.33 -5.76 -15.05
CA MET A 89 0.73 -5.36 -13.78
C MET A 89 -0.49 -6.21 -13.40
N ASN A 90 -1.36 -6.54 -14.36
CA ASN A 90 -2.50 -7.41 -14.12
C ASN A 90 -2.07 -8.83 -13.70
N ARG A 91 -0.98 -9.36 -14.28
CA ARG A 91 -0.41 -10.65 -13.84
C ARG A 91 0.19 -10.53 -12.44
N LEU A 92 0.95 -9.46 -12.19
CA LEU A 92 1.57 -9.21 -10.89
C LEU A 92 0.56 -9.11 -9.76
N LYS A 93 -0.61 -8.49 -9.98
CA LYS A 93 -1.69 -8.48 -8.98
C LYS A 93 -2.14 -9.89 -8.56
N LYS A 94 -2.21 -10.83 -9.51
CA LYS A 94 -2.56 -12.23 -9.23
C LYS A 94 -1.42 -12.92 -8.48
N THR A 95 -0.20 -12.77 -8.95
CA THR A 95 1.00 -13.34 -8.33
C THR A 95 1.22 -12.83 -6.90
N LEU A 96 1.03 -11.53 -6.66
CA LEU A 96 1.11 -10.94 -5.33
C LEU A 96 0.07 -11.54 -4.39
N LYS A 97 -1.17 -11.73 -4.85
CA LYS A 97 -2.21 -12.38 -4.06
C LYS A 97 -1.84 -13.83 -3.70
N GLU A 98 -1.44 -14.62 -4.69
CA GLU A 98 -1.01 -16.02 -4.48
C GLU A 98 0.19 -16.14 -3.53
N LEU A 99 1.16 -15.23 -3.66
CA LEU A 99 2.33 -15.21 -2.77
C LEU A 99 1.96 -14.74 -1.36
N MET A 100 1.06 -13.76 -1.21
CA MET A 100 0.57 -13.34 0.10
C MET A 100 -0.17 -14.48 0.79
N GLU A 101 -1.01 -15.26 0.08
CA GLU A 101 -1.68 -16.44 0.65
C GLU A 101 -0.70 -17.54 1.08
N LYS A 102 0.42 -17.69 0.37
CA LYS A 102 1.47 -18.66 0.69
C LYS A 102 2.39 -18.23 1.85
N HIS A 103 2.47 -16.93 2.12
CA HIS A 103 3.37 -16.33 3.12
C HIS A 103 2.62 -15.63 4.27
N ALA A 104 1.31 -15.80 4.36
CA ALA A 104 0.46 -15.45 5.50
C ALA A 104 0.62 -16.51 6.60
#